data_AF-A0A2G9N6C3-F1
#
_entry.id   AF-A0A2G9N6C3-F1
#
_cell.length_a   1.000
_cell.length_b   1.000
_cell.length_c   1.000
_cell.angle_alpha   90.00
_cell.angle_beta   90.00
_cell.angle_gamma   90.00
#
_symmetry.space_group_name_H-M   'P 1'
#
loop_
_entity.id
_entity.type
_entity.pdbx_description
1 polymer ?
#
loop_
_entity_poly.entity_id
_entity_poly.type
_entity_poly.pdbx_seq_one_letter_code
_entity_poly.pdbx_strand_id
1 'polypeptide(L)'
;MKDKNMMTAADQRRRELAERIALCNECKRKVMLLADTLRQRHDEGLIDEVKYKHQLYSQLKGKEPGEWIRYYDSHIEFCNGELDKEEPEADPGPRSNGLALVAVLLFVMFCAGLFIDARLTGFAVLDDAGISAEKGTYDVGDIVSLSIAPSDADYDIGVYDPEGKLYANALNFPVEDVGTYTVKARLVSGDETKEVSTSFEVIEKSREVASGQKNTAEDAAIGRVYDETEDIPDEKPAEKIPEKSFFTGKQTIEFDKADIKTGFEKDEENRIIPVS
;
A
#
# COMPACT_ATOMS: atom_id res chain seq x y z
N MET A 1 -23.77 33.97 38.11
CA MET A 1 -22.46 33.55 38.62
C MET A 1 -21.74 32.85 37.48
N LYS A 2 -20.59 33.36 37.05
CA LYS A 2 -19.75 32.74 36.00
C LYS A 2 -18.66 31.97 36.73
N ASP A 3 -18.78 30.65 36.79
CA ASP A 3 -17.67 29.80 37.17
C ASP A 3 -16.62 29.94 36.07
N LYS A 4 -15.56 30.69 36.37
CA LYS A 4 -14.37 30.70 35.51
C LYS A 4 -13.76 29.31 35.64
N ASN A 5 -13.89 28.50 34.59
CA ASN A 5 -13.09 27.30 34.39
C ASN A 5 -11.61 27.68 34.52
N MET A 6 -11.04 27.50 35.70
CA MET A 6 -9.60 27.59 35.91
C MET A 6 -9.01 26.32 35.34
N MET A 7 -8.62 26.38 34.08
CA MET A 7 -7.80 25.37 33.41
C MET A 7 -6.53 25.19 34.25
N THR A 8 -6.28 23.97 34.71
CA THR A 8 -5.12 23.69 35.56
C THR A 8 -3.83 23.69 34.73
N ALA A 9 -2.67 23.81 35.39
CA ALA A 9 -1.39 23.72 34.69
C ALA A 9 -1.22 22.37 33.96
N ALA A 10 -1.77 21.29 34.51
CA ALA A 10 -1.81 19.97 33.88
C ALA A 10 -2.70 19.97 32.62
N ASP A 11 -3.88 20.58 32.68
CA ASP A 11 -4.75 20.70 31.50
C ASP A 11 -4.08 21.50 30.37
N GLN A 12 -3.32 22.53 30.74
CA GLN A 12 -2.53 23.31 29.79
C GLN A 12 -1.42 22.48 29.15
N ARG A 13 -0.63 21.77 29.95
CA ARG A 13 0.45 20.90 29.44
C ARG A 13 -0.09 19.79 28.54
N ARG A 14 -1.20 19.15 28.91
CA ARG A 14 -1.88 18.15 28.06
C ARG A 14 -2.31 18.73 26.71
N ARG A 15 -2.88 19.94 26.69
CA ARG A 15 -3.26 20.60 25.43
C ARG A 15 -2.04 20.89 24.56
N GLU A 16 -0.96 21.38 25.14
CA GLU A 16 0.30 21.66 24.42
C GLU A 16 0.90 20.38 23.82
N LEU A 17 0.93 19.27 24.58
CA LEU A 17 1.41 17.97 24.08
C LEU A 17 0.52 17.44 22.94
N ALA A 18 -0.81 17.54 23.07
CA ALA A 18 -1.73 17.15 22.02
C ALA A 18 -1.55 17.97 20.73
N GLU A 19 -1.32 19.28 20.85
CA GLU A 19 -1.03 20.15 19.71
C GLU A 19 0.29 19.77 19.01
N ARG A 20 1.35 19.46 19.78
CA ARG A 20 2.61 18.98 19.22
C ARG A 20 2.46 17.65 18.48
N ILE A 21 1.69 16.71 19.03
CA ILE A 21 1.37 15.44 18.37
C ILE A 21 0.63 15.68 17.05
N ALA A 22 -0.36 16.58 17.05
CA ALA A 22 -1.11 16.93 15.85
C ALA A 22 -0.19 17.53 14.78
N LEU A 23 0.70 18.45 15.15
CA LEU A 23 1.67 19.05 14.24
C LEU A 23 2.63 18.00 13.64
N CYS A 24 3.14 17.08 14.46
CA CYS A 24 4.02 16.00 13.98
C CYS A 24 3.30 15.09 12.96
N ASN A 25 2.05 14.74 13.23
CA ASN A 25 1.24 13.96 12.30
C ASN A 25 0.99 14.70 10.97
N GLU A 26 0.75 16.00 11.02
CA GLU A 26 0.59 16.82 9.81
C GLU A 26 1.90 16.87 8.99
N CYS A 27 3.03 17.12 9.64
CA CYS A 27 4.34 17.11 8.99
C CYS A 27 4.68 15.74 8.38
N LYS A 28 4.41 14.65 9.09
CA LYS A 28 4.56 13.28 8.59
C LYS A 28 3.72 13.06 7.32
N ARG A 29 2.44 13.48 7.33
CA ARG A 29 1.57 13.41 6.15
C ARG A 29 2.11 14.20 4.96
N LYS A 30 2.63 15.41 5.19
CA LYS A 30 3.24 16.25 4.14
C LYS A 30 4.46 15.57 3.50
N VAL A 31 5.31 14.94 4.30
CA VAL A 31 6.48 14.17 3.80
C VAL A 31 6.04 12.99 2.94
N MET A 32 5.05 12.21 3.41
CA MET A 32 4.52 11.07 2.66
C MET A 32 3.91 11.51 1.32
N LEU A 33 3.04 12.51 1.35
CA LEU A 33 2.39 13.04 0.14
C LEU A 33 3.41 13.53 -0.89
N LEU A 34 4.46 14.22 -0.45
CA LEU A 34 5.54 14.67 -1.33
C LEU A 34 6.27 13.49 -1.98
N ALA A 35 6.66 12.49 -1.18
CA ALA A 35 7.37 11.31 -1.67
C ALA A 35 6.51 10.53 -2.68
N ASP A 36 5.24 10.29 -2.36
CA ASP A 36 4.30 9.57 -3.23
C ASP A 36 4.05 10.33 -4.54
N THR A 37 3.86 11.65 -4.48
CA THR A 37 3.66 12.48 -5.67
C THR A 37 4.89 12.45 -6.59
N LEU A 38 6.10 12.53 -6.03
CA LEU A 38 7.34 12.48 -6.81
C LEU A 38 7.56 11.08 -7.41
N ARG A 39 7.27 10.03 -6.66
CA ARG A 39 7.35 8.64 -7.11
C ARG A 39 6.38 8.39 -8.26
N GLN A 40 5.11 8.78 -8.12
CA GLN A 40 4.11 8.65 -9.17
C GLN A 40 4.57 9.33 -10.47
N ARG A 41 5.08 10.55 -10.39
CA ARG A 41 5.58 11.28 -11.57
C ARG A 41 6.78 10.59 -12.22
N HIS A 42 7.63 9.94 -11.44
CA HIS A 42 8.74 9.16 -11.95
C HIS A 42 8.25 7.90 -12.66
N ASP A 43 7.32 7.17 -12.03
CA ASP A 43 6.75 5.92 -12.56
C ASP A 43 5.95 6.17 -13.87
N GLU A 44 5.33 7.34 -14.00
CA GLU A 44 4.68 7.83 -15.23
C GLU A 44 5.67 8.33 -16.31
N GLY A 45 6.98 8.36 -16.03
CA GLY A 45 8.01 8.87 -16.93
C GLY A 45 8.00 10.40 -17.12
N LEU A 46 7.27 11.14 -16.27
CA LEU A 46 7.20 12.61 -16.33
C LEU A 46 8.47 13.29 -15.81
N ILE A 47 9.23 12.59 -14.96
CA ILE A 47 10.55 13.00 -14.48
C ILE A 47 11.51 11.81 -14.54
N ASP A 48 12.76 12.07 -14.89
CA ASP A 48 13.81 11.05 -14.80
C ASP A 48 14.27 10.81 -13.35
N GLU A 49 14.96 9.69 -13.14
CA GLU A 49 15.48 9.25 -11.83
C GLU A 49 16.39 10.28 -11.16
N VAL A 50 17.22 11.00 -11.94
CA VAL A 50 18.15 12.00 -11.41
C VAL A 50 17.38 13.19 -10.84
N LYS A 51 16.36 13.65 -11.57
CA LYS A 51 15.47 14.74 -11.17
C LYS A 51 14.59 14.33 -9.99
N TYR A 52 14.08 13.11 -9.98
CA TYR A 52 13.36 12.54 -8.84
C TYR A 52 14.19 12.60 -7.56
N LYS A 53 15.41 12.02 -7.58
CA LYS A 53 16.34 12.04 -6.44
C LYS A 53 16.71 13.45 -6.01
N HIS A 54 17.02 14.33 -6.96
CA HIS A 54 17.37 15.71 -6.66
C HIS A 54 16.22 16.48 -6.00
N GLN A 55 14.98 16.32 -6.50
CA GLN A 55 13.80 16.97 -5.92
C GLN A 55 13.49 16.44 -4.52
N LEU A 56 13.56 15.12 -4.32
CA LEU A 56 13.35 14.51 -3.02
C LEU A 56 14.40 15.01 -2.01
N TYR A 57 15.69 14.95 -2.38
CA TYR A 57 16.81 15.38 -1.54
C TYR A 57 16.75 16.88 -1.21
N SER A 58 16.48 17.74 -2.20
CA SER A 58 16.44 19.20 -2.00
C SER A 58 15.25 19.66 -1.15
N GLN A 59 14.08 19.05 -1.32
CA GLN A 59 12.89 19.40 -0.54
C GLN A 59 12.96 18.84 0.89
N LEU A 60 13.49 17.62 1.07
CA LEU A 60 13.68 17.00 2.38
C LEU A 60 15.00 17.38 3.06
N LYS A 61 15.71 18.39 2.54
CA LYS A 61 16.95 18.94 3.11
C LYS A 61 18.03 17.89 3.36
N GLY A 62 18.15 16.95 2.43
CA GLY A 62 19.18 15.94 2.40
C GLY A 62 18.89 14.68 3.23
N LYS A 63 17.68 14.54 3.76
CA LYS A 63 17.24 13.34 4.46
C LYS A 63 16.29 12.52 3.61
N GLU A 64 16.26 11.22 3.84
CA GLU A 64 15.28 10.34 3.21
C GLU A 64 13.89 10.49 3.87
N PRO A 65 12.79 10.24 3.13
CA PRO A 65 11.43 10.28 3.69
C PRO A 65 11.30 9.42 4.96
N GLY A 66 11.89 8.22 4.94
CA GLY A 66 11.86 7.29 6.07
C GLY A 66 12.60 7.80 7.31
N GLU A 67 13.61 8.66 7.16
CA GLU A 67 14.28 9.29 8.31
C GLU A 67 13.40 10.37 8.95
N TRP A 68 12.72 11.18 8.14
CA TRP A 68 11.76 12.16 8.65
C TRP A 68 10.59 11.49 9.36
N ILE A 69 10.04 10.42 8.78
CA ILE A 69 8.95 9.65 9.39
C ILE A 69 9.37 9.11 10.76
N ARG A 70 10.54 8.46 10.84
CA ARG A 70 11.09 7.95 12.11
C ARG A 70 11.31 9.06 13.15
N TYR A 71 11.79 10.22 12.72
CA TYR A 71 11.95 11.38 13.59
C TYR A 71 10.60 11.83 14.20
N TYR A 72 9.56 11.99 13.38
CA TYR A 72 8.23 12.38 13.87
C TYR A 72 7.60 11.30 14.76
N ASP A 73 7.74 10.03 14.41
CA ASP A 73 7.22 8.92 15.22
C ASP A 73 7.88 8.87 16.60
N SER A 74 9.20 9.05 16.66
CA SER A 74 9.94 9.13 17.94
C SER A 74 9.48 10.31 18.79
N HIS A 75 9.17 11.45 18.17
CA HIS A 75 8.68 12.63 18.90
C HIS A 75 7.25 12.47 19.39
N ILE A 76 6.38 11.82 18.60
CA ILE A 76 5.02 11.46 19.02
C ILE A 76 5.06 10.49 20.20
N GLU A 77 5.91 9.46 20.14
CA GLU A 77 6.12 8.52 21.25
C GLU A 77 6.58 9.22 22.52
N PHE A 78 7.54 10.15 22.42
CA PHE A 78 7.97 10.98 23.55
C PHE A 78 6.81 11.79 24.15
N CYS A 79 6.01 12.47 23.30
CA CYS A 79 4.87 13.25 23.77
C CYS A 79 3.78 12.38 24.43
N ASN A 80 3.52 11.18 23.89
CA ASN A 80 2.59 10.23 24.50
C ASN A 80 3.10 9.75 25.86
N GLY A 81 4.39 9.40 25.97
CA GLY A 81 4.99 9.01 27.23
C GLY A 81 4.95 10.12 28.30
N GLU A 82 4.96 11.38 27.90
CA GLU A 82 4.75 12.52 28.82
C GLU A 82 3.27 12.69 29.20
N LEU A 83 2.33 12.45 28.28
CA LEU A 83 0.89 12.45 28.58
C LEU A 83 0.53 11.37 29.60
N ASP A 84 1.09 10.17 29.45
CA ASP A 84 0.83 9.03 30.33
C ASP A 84 1.33 9.29 31.77
N LYS A 85 2.45 10.00 31.93
CA LYS A 85 2.95 10.42 33.25
C LYS A 85 2.08 11.48 33.93
N GLU A 86 1.32 12.24 33.15
CA GLU A 86 0.40 13.26 33.68
C GLU A 86 -1.01 12.71 33.93
N GLU A 87 -1.30 11.44 33.60
CA GLU A 87 -2.49 10.80 34.14
C GLU A 87 -2.35 10.75 35.66
N PRO A 88 -3.25 11.43 36.42
CA PRO A 88 -3.23 11.30 37.85
C PRO A 88 -3.37 9.81 38.13
N GLU A 89 -2.35 9.23 38.78
CA GLU A 89 -2.45 7.86 39.29
C GLU A 89 -3.81 7.77 39.95
N ALA A 90 -4.73 7.05 39.31
CA ALA A 90 -6.10 6.98 39.78
C ALA A 90 -5.98 6.45 41.21
N ASP A 91 -6.21 7.34 42.18
CA ASP A 91 -6.03 7.07 43.61
C ASP A 91 -6.66 5.70 43.86
N PRO A 92 -5.88 4.65 44.18
CA PRO A 92 -6.40 3.30 44.26
C PRO A 92 -7.38 3.30 45.42
N GLY A 93 -8.66 3.51 45.07
CA GLY A 93 -9.72 3.76 46.02
C GLY A 93 -9.77 2.67 47.09
N PRO A 94 -10.35 2.97 48.27
CA PRO A 94 -10.33 2.08 49.42
C PRO A 94 -10.79 0.68 49.01
N ARG A 95 -9.85 -0.27 49.15
CA ARG A 95 -9.98 -1.69 48.79
C ARG A 95 -11.36 -2.22 49.18
N SER A 96 -12.26 -2.30 48.22
CA SER A 96 -13.46 -3.09 48.32
C SER A 96 -13.04 -4.54 48.17
N ASN A 97 -13.26 -5.36 49.21
CA ASN A 97 -12.89 -6.78 49.22
C ASN A 97 -13.56 -7.61 48.10
N GLY A 98 -14.45 -7.01 47.30
CA GLY A 98 -14.99 -7.60 46.07
C GLY A 98 -13.98 -7.67 44.93
N LEU A 99 -13.04 -6.72 44.84
CA LEU A 99 -12.07 -6.67 43.73
C LEU A 99 -11.01 -7.79 43.85
N ALA A 100 -10.64 -8.17 45.08
CA ALA A 100 -9.75 -9.30 45.32
C ALA A 100 -10.38 -10.62 44.85
N LEU A 101 -11.69 -10.82 45.04
CA LEU A 101 -12.36 -12.04 44.61
C LEU A 101 -12.48 -12.11 43.08
N VAL A 102 -12.74 -10.98 42.42
CA VAL A 102 -12.74 -10.88 40.95
C VAL A 102 -11.33 -11.07 40.38
N ALA A 103 -10.31 -10.50 41.02
CA ALA A 103 -8.91 -10.67 40.61
C ALA A 103 -8.44 -12.13 40.77
N VAL A 104 -8.83 -12.82 41.84
CA VAL A 104 -8.53 -14.25 42.02
C VAL A 104 -9.25 -15.09 40.96
N LEU A 105 -10.51 -14.77 40.64
CA LEU A 105 -11.27 -15.51 39.62
C LEU A 105 -10.70 -15.29 38.21
N LEU A 106 -10.28 -14.06 37.89
CA LEU A 106 -9.56 -13.74 36.65
C LEU A 106 -8.19 -14.40 36.61
N PHE A 107 -7.47 -14.45 37.72
CA PHE A 107 -6.17 -15.12 37.82
C PHE A 107 -6.30 -16.63 37.64
N VAL A 108 -7.36 -17.26 38.18
CA VAL A 108 -7.65 -18.69 37.96
C VAL A 108 -8.01 -18.96 36.50
N MET A 109 -8.80 -18.10 35.84
CA MET A 109 -9.05 -18.23 34.40
C MET A 109 -7.78 -18.01 33.56
N PHE A 110 -6.94 -17.06 33.95
CA PHE A 110 -5.67 -16.79 33.27
C PHE A 110 -4.70 -17.96 33.41
N CYS A 111 -4.53 -18.51 34.63
CA CYS A 111 -3.73 -19.69 34.86
C CYS A 111 -4.30 -20.93 34.16
N ALA A 112 -5.61 -21.11 34.13
CA ALA A 112 -6.23 -22.20 33.36
C ALA A 112 -5.97 -22.07 31.85
N GLY A 113 -5.91 -20.84 31.33
CA GLY A 113 -5.49 -20.56 29.95
C GLY A 113 -4.02 -20.83 29.66
N LEU A 114 -3.13 -20.67 30.65
CA LEU A 114 -1.69 -20.93 30.49
C LEU A 114 -1.32 -22.43 30.50
N PHE A 115 -2.20 -23.31 31.00
CA PHE A 115 -2.01 -24.77 30.93
C PHE A 115 -2.69 -25.42 29.72
N ILE A 116 -3.44 -24.65 28.92
CA ILE A 116 -3.79 -25.05 27.55
C ILE A 116 -2.56 -24.70 26.73
N ASP A 117 -1.80 -25.70 26.28
CA ASP A 117 -0.57 -25.55 25.49
C ASP A 117 -0.64 -24.36 24.52
N ALA A 118 -0.06 -23.23 24.94
CA ALA A 118 0.09 -22.03 24.13
C ALA A 118 1.22 -22.28 23.12
N ARG A 119 0.99 -23.18 22.18
CA ARG A 119 1.80 -23.33 20.96
C ARG A 119 1.35 -22.38 19.84
N LEU A 120 0.41 -21.46 20.07
CA LEU A 120 -0.41 -20.90 18.98
C LEU A 120 -0.31 -19.40 18.68
N THR A 121 0.68 -18.66 19.17
CA THR A 121 0.84 -17.25 18.78
C THR A 121 2.28 -16.97 18.36
N GLY A 122 2.63 -17.42 17.16
CA GLY A 122 3.95 -17.26 16.58
C GLY A 122 4.20 -18.12 15.33
N PHE A 123 3.31 -19.09 15.07
CA PHE A 123 3.26 -19.79 13.79
C PHE A 123 2.24 -19.09 12.90
N ALA A 124 2.71 -18.40 11.87
CA ALA A 124 1.90 -18.12 10.70
C ALA A 124 1.63 -19.47 10.04
N VAL A 125 0.58 -20.16 10.49
CA VAL A 125 0.22 -21.46 9.94
C VAL A 125 -0.11 -21.26 8.47
N LEU A 126 0.57 -22.00 7.58
CA LEU A 126 0.25 -22.06 6.14
C LEU A 126 -1.15 -22.65 5.87
N ASP A 127 -2.06 -22.72 6.85
CA ASP A 127 -3.40 -23.29 6.70
C ASP A 127 -4.19 -22.56 5.61
N ASP A 128 -4.05 -21.23 5.54
CA ASP A 128 -4.66 -20.38 4.50
C ASP A 128 -3.78 -20.21 3.26
N ALA A 129 -2.65 -20.92 3.17
CA ALA A 129 -1.80 -20.83 2.00
C ALA A 129 -2.46 -21.50 0.80
N GLY A 130 -2.49 -20.78 -0.31
CA GLY A 130 -3.25 -21.15 -1.49
C GLY A 130 -2.78 -20.44 -2.75
N ILE A 131 -3.18 -21.00 -3.88
CA ILE A 131 -2.97 -20.42 -5.20
C ILE A 131 -4.32 -20.33 -5.92
N SER A 132 -4.58 -19.19 -6.53
CA SER A 132 -5.83 -18.92 -7.25
C SER A 132 -5.55 -18.19 -8.55
N ALA A 133 -6.20 -18.62 -9.63
CA ALA A 133 -6.31 -17.82 -10.84
C ALA A 133 -7.33 -16.69 -10.63
N GLU A 134 -7.14 -15.56 -11.29
CA GLU A 134 -8.06 -14.42 -11.23
C GLU A 134 -9.48 -14.78 -11.72
N LYS A 135 -9.57 -15.67 -12.71
CA LYS A 135 -10.82 -16.16 -13.29
C LYS A 135 -10.83 -17.69 -13.32
N GLY A 136 -12.02 -18.27 -13.33
CA GLY A 136 -12.19 -19.72 -13.51
C GLY A 136 -12.10 -20.19 -14.97
N THR A 137 -12.36 -19.27 -15.91
CA THR A 137 -12.39 -19.56 -17.36
C THR A 137 -11.71 -18.43 -18.15
N TYR A 138 -10.94 -18.79 -19.16
CA TYR A 138 -10.19 -17.88 -20.04
C TYR A 138 -10.42 -18.23 -21.52
N ASP A 139 -10.24 -17.27 -22.42
CA ASP A 139 -10.21 -17.53 -23.86
C ASP A 139 -8.76 -17.85 -24.32
N VAL A 140 -8.62 -18.62 -25.39
CA VAL A 140 -7.31 -18.80 -26.05
C VAL A 140 -6.68 -17.44 -26.40
N GLY A 141 -5.43 -17.25 -25.99
CA GLY A 141 -4.64 -16.03 -26.16
C GLY A 141 -4.74 -15.05 -24.98
N ASP A 142 -5.62 -15.27 -24.00
CA ASP A 142 -5.68 -14.46 -22.80
C ASP A 142 -4.41 -14.65 -21.93
N ILE A 143 -4.06 -13.61 -21.16
CA ILE A 143 -3.04 -13.71 -20.12
C ILE A 143 -3.71 -14.15 -18.82
N VAL A 144 -3.27 -15.30 -18.29
CA VAL A 144 -3.65 -15.77 -16.97
C VAL A 144 -2.76 -15.11 -15.93
N SER A 145 -3.37 -14.56 -14.88
CA SER A 145 -2.67 -14.02 -13.70
C SER A 145 -3.01 -14.87 -12.48
N LEU A 146 -1.97 -15.35 -11.80
CA LEU A 146 -2.07 -16.17 -10.61
C LEU A 146 -1.71 -15.36 -9.37
N SER A 147 -2.48 -15.54 -8.31
CA SER A 147 -2.22 -14.98 -6.97
C SER A 147 -1.82 -16.09 -6.00
N ILE A 148 -0.81 -15.83 -5.16
CA ILE A 148 -0.36 -16.71 -4.09
C ILE A 148 -0.63 -16.02 -2.74
N ALA A 149 -1.17 -16.78 -1.79
CA ALA A 149 -1.28 -16.38 -0.39
C ALA A 149 -0.48 -17.36 0.50
N PRO A 150 0.22 -16.86 1.55
CA PRO A 150 0.50 -15.45 1.80
C PRO A 150 1.52 -14.90 0.77
N SER A 151 1.51 -13.59 0.54
CA SER A 151 2.31 -12.95 -0.54
C SER A 151 3.82 -12.93 -0.30
N ASP A 152 4.24 -13.22 0.92
CA ASP A 152 5.64 -13.24 1.38
C ASP A 152 6.24 -14.65 1.42
N ALA A 153 5.48 -15.69 1.05
CA ALA A 153 6.01 -17.05 0.95
C ALA A 153 6.96 -17.21 -0.24
N ASP A 154 8.07 -17.91 -0.04
CA ASP A 154 8.90 -18.40 -1.14
C ASP A 154 8.13 -19.48 -1.90
N TYR A 155 8.24 -19.53 -3.23
CA TYR A 155 7.48 -20.48 -4.04
C TYR A 155 8.25 -21.06 -5.21
N ASP A 156 7.90 -22.30 -5.55
CA ASP A 156 8.26 -22.99 -6.79
C ASP A 156 6.96 -23.41 -7.49
N ILE A 157 6.70 -22.87 -8.68
CA ILE A 157 5.42 -23.00 -9.38
C ILE A 157 5.61 -23.65 -10.75
N GLY A 158 4.74 -24.61 -11.06
CA GLY A 158 4.62 -25.22 -12.39
C GLY A 158 3.18 -25.20 -12.87
N VAL A 159 2.99 -24.73 -14.10
CA VAL A 159 1.73 -24.73 -14.83
C VAL A 159 1.80 -25.86 -15.85
N TYR A 160 0.78 -26.70 -15.87
CA TYR A 160 0.67 -27.85 -16.75
C TYR A 160 -0.49 -27.65 -17.71
N ASP A 161 -0.23 -27.90 -18.99
CA ASP A 161 -1.24 -27.86 -20.05
C ASP A 161 -2.27 -29.00 -19.89
N PRO A 162 -3.34 -29.03 -20.72
CA PRO A 162 -4.37 -30.07 -20.65
C PRO A 162 -3.84 -31.50 -20.90
N GLU A 163 -2.67 -31.65 -21.52
CA GLU A 163 -2.01 -32.95 -21.71
C GLU A 163 -1.15 -33.37 -20.50
N GLY A 164 -1.03 -32.49 -19.50
CA GLY A 164 -0.26 -32.71 -18.28
C GLY A 164 1.24 -32.45 -18.45
N LYS A 165 1.65 -31.77 -19.52
CA LYS A 165 3.05 -31.37 -19.75
C LYS A 165 3.31 -29.99 -19.15
N LEU A 166 4.52 -29.81 -18.63
CA LEU A 166 4.94 -28.52 -18.07
C LEU A 166 4.94 -27.45 -19.18
N TYR A 167 4.05 -26.48 -19.02
CA TYR A 167 3.82 -25.38 -19.94
C TYR A 167 4.61 -24.13 -19.55
N ALA A 168 4.51 -23.69 -18.29
CA ALA A 168 5.17 -22.48 -17.79
C ALA A 168 5.54 -22.57 -16.30
N ASN A 169 6.55 -21.81 -15.90
CA ASN A 169 6.98 -21.62 -14.50
C ASN A 169 6.88 -20.13 -14.12
N ALA A 170 5.70 -19.53 -14.28
CA ALA A 170 5.47 -18.11 -14.06
C ALA A 170 4.06 -17.84 -13.51
N LEU A 171 3.88 -16.70 -12.82
CA LEU A 171 2.57 -16.25 -12.33
C LEU A 171 1.70 -15.59 -13.41
N ASN A 172 2.34 -15.12 -14.49
CA ASN A 172 1.67 -14.49 -15.62
C ASN A 172 2.14 -15.17 -16.90
N PHE A 173 1.20 -15.71 -17.67
CA PHE A 173 1.51 -16.41 -18.93
C PHE A 173 0.29 -16.39 -19.86
N PRO A 174 0.51 -16.36 -21.20
CA PRO A 174 -0.57 -16.57 -22.16
C PRO A 174 -1.03 -18.04 -22.15
N VAL A 175 -2.27 -18.30 -22.51
CA VAL A 175 -2.78 -19.67 -22.77
C VAL A 175 -2.99 -19.90 -24.26
N GLU A 176 -2.56 -21.06 -24.76
CA GLU A 176 -2.55 -21.35 -26.20
C GLU A 176 -3.49 -22.49 -26.58
N ASP A 177 -3.62 -23.50 -25.72
CA ASP A 177 -4.46 -24.67 -25.98
C ASP A 177 -5.79 -24.61 -25.21
N VAL A 178 -6.85 -25.18 -25.79
CA VAL A 178 -8.17 -25.33 -25.15
C VAL A 178 -8.13 -26.52 -24.19
N GLY A 179 -8.68 -26.36 -22.99
CA GLY A 179 -8.82 -27.42 -22.00
C GLY A 179 -8.57 -26.96 -20.56
N THR A 180 -8.45 -27.92 -19.65
CA THR A 180 -8.20 -27.62 -18.23
C THR A 180 -6.72 -27.58 -17.94
N TYR A 181 -6.22 -26.42 -17.52
CA TYR A 181 -4.85 -26.28 -17.04
C TYR A 181 -4.78 -26.57 -15.56
N THR A 182 -3.69 -27.20 -15.13
CA THR A 182 -3.42 -27.48 -13.72
C THR A 182 -2.22 -26.68 -13.26
N VAL A 183 -2.38 -25.95 -12.17
CA VAL A 183 -1.29 -25.23 -11.50
C VAL A 183 -0.92 -25.99 -10.24
N LYS A 184 0.38 -26.22 -10.04
CA LYS A 184 0.93 -26.77 -8.81
C LYS A 184 1.99 -25.82 -8.28
N ALA A 185 1.97 -25.55 -7.00
CA ALA A 185 2.98 -24.74 -6.35
C ALA A 185 3.44 -25.40 -5.05
N ARG A 186 4.73 -25.32 -4.78
CA ARG A 186 5.33 -25.64 -3.48
C ARG A 186 5.66 -24.33 -2.78
N LEU A 187 4.92 -24.03 -1.72
CA LEU A 187 5.07 -22.83 -0.91
C LEU A 187 5.95 -23.15 0.30
N VAL A 188 6.92 -22.27 0.60
CA VAL A 188 7.84 -22.38 1.73
C VAL A 188 7.71 -21.11 2.57
N SER A 189 7.43 -21.28 3.86
CA SER A 189 7.39 -20.19 4.83
C SER A 189 8.05 -20.64 6.13
N GLY A 190 9.23 -20.07 6.45
CA GLY A 190 10.07 -20.57 7.53
C GLY A 190 10.52 -22.02 7.28
N ASP A 191 10.25 -22.90 8.23
CA ASP A 191 10.59 -24.34 8.16
C ASP A 191 9.45 -25.21 7.59
N GLU A 192 8.31 -24.60 7.25
CA GLU A 192 7.15 -25.31 6.73
C GLU A 192 7.13 -25.27 5.20
N THR A 193 6.73 -26.39 4.61
CA THR A 193 6.53 -26.53 3.16
C THR A 193 5.15 -27.10 2.91
N LYS A 194 4.36 -26.45 2.03
CA LYS A 194 3.03 -26.90 1.65
C LYS A 194 2.93 -26.96 0.13
N GLU A 195 2.39 -28.07 -0.37
CA GLU A 195 2.03 -28.21 -1.78
C GLU A 195 0.56 -27.84 -1.95
N VAL A 196 0.30 -26.95 -2.91
CA VAL A 196 -1.05 -26.50 -3.27
C VAL A 196 -1.28 -26.69 -4.77
N SER A 197 -2.53 -26.91 -5.15
CA SER A 197 -2.91 -27.07 -6.54
C SER A 197 -4.25 -26.40 -6.83
N THR A 198 -4.37 -25.81 -8.02
CA THR A 198 -5.62 -25.27 -8.54
C THR A 198 -5.72 -25.55 -10.03
N SER A 199 -6.90 -25.33 -10.61
CA SER A 199 -7.15 -25.55 -12.03
C SER A 199 -8.11 -24.49 -12.58
N PHE A 200 -7.96 -24.16 -13.85
CA PHE A 200 -8.86 -23.26 -14.59
C PHE A 200 -9.10 -23.81 -15.99
N GLU A 201 -10.16 -23.36 -16.63
CA GLU A 201 -10.58 -23.82 -17.96
C GLU A 201 -10.23 -22.79 -19.03
N VAL A 202 -9.74 -23.24 -20.18
CA VAL A 202 -9.51 -22.41 -21.36
C VAL A 202 -10.46 -22.87 -22.45
N ILE A 203 -11.25 -21.94 -22.98
CA ILE A 203 -12.22 -22.20 -24.03
C ILE A 203 -11.80 -21.50 -25.33
N GLU A 204 -12.27 -22.04 -26.45
CA GLU A 204 -12.07 -21.38 -27.74
C GLU A 204 -12.88 -20.08 -27.75
N LYS A 205 -12.22 -18.96 -28.08
CA LYS A 205 -12.87 -17.66 -28.12
C LYS A 205 -14.08 -17.76 -29.01
N SER A 206 -15.27 -17.74 -28.40
CA SER A 206 -16.51 -17.82 -29.16
C SER A 206 -16.47 -16.62 -30.09
N ARG A 207 -16.31 -16.87 -31.40
CA ARG A 207 -16.55 -15.85 -32.40
C ARG A 207 -18.00 -15.47 -32.16
N GLU A 208 -18.21 -14.37 -31.43
CA GLU A 208 -19.44 -13.62 -31.53
C GLU A 208 -19.54 -13.33 -33.01
N VAL A 209 -20.31 -14.17 -33.69
CA VAL A 209 -20.78 -13.90 -35.02
C VAL A 209 -21.52 -12.61 -34.80
N ALA A 210 -20.88 -11.50 -35.16
CA ALA A 210 -21.50 -10.20 -35.21
C ALA A 210 -22.68 -10.38 -36.16
N SER A 211 -23.83 -10.75 -35.59
CA SER A 211 -25.09 -10.82 -36.28
C SER A 211 -25.45 -9.37 -36.50
N GLY A 212 -24.84 -8.80 -37.53
CA GLY A 212 -25.25 -7.56 -38.13
C GLY A 212 -26.69 -7.76 -38.56
N GLN A 213 -27.62 -7.36 -37.69
CA GLN A 213 -28.92 -6.89 -38.11
C GLN A 213 -28.66 -5.69 -39.03
N LYS A 214 -28.53 -6.04 -40.30
CA LYS A 214 -28.53 -5.17 -41.45
C LYS A 214 -29.90 -4.49 -41.48
N ASN A 215 -30.04 -3.37 -40.80
CA ASN A 215 -31.15 -2.46 -41.01
C ASN A 215 -30.97 -1.83 -42.38
N THR A 216 -31.73 -2.35 -43.34
CA THR A 216 -31.93 -1.84 -44.68
C THR A 216 -32.85 -0.61 -44.63
N ALA A 217 -32.36 0.52 -45.13
CA ALA A 217 -33.11 1.59 -45.81
C ALA A 217 -32.03 2.39 -46.58
N GLU A 218 -31.94 2.24 -47.91
CA GLU A 218 -32.42 3.23 -48.90
C GLU A 218 -32.06 4.67 -48.47
N ASP A 219 -31.23 5.43 -49.19
CA ASP A 219 -31.51 5.85 -50.55
C ASP A 219 -30.31 6.59 -51.21
N ALA A 220 -30.34 6.63 -52.54
CA ALA A 220 -29.71 7.59 -53.46
C ALA A 220 -28.18 7.63 -53.72
N ALA A 221 -27.80 6.97 -54.81
CA ALA A 221 -27.09 7.51 -55.99
C ALA A 221 -26.11 8.69 -55.85
N ILE A 222 -24.88 8.49 -56.35
CA ILE A 222 -24.32 9.16 -57.54
C ILE A 222 -22.98 8.48 -57.88
N GLY A 223 -22.82 8.08 -59.14
CA GLY A 223 -21.60 7.46 -59.64
C GLY A 223 -20.46 8.44 -59.90
N ARG A 224 -19.26 7.89 -60.06
CA ARG A 224 -18.24 8.34 -61.02
C ARG A 224 -17.20 7.25 -61.21
N VAL A 225 -17.03 6.90 -62.48
CA VAL A 225 -15.88 6.22 -63.06
C VAL A 225 -14.68 7.15 -62.96
N TYR A 226 -13.55 6.67 -62.44
CA TYR A 226 -12.21 7.03 -62.94
C TYR A 226 -11.25 5.85 -62.72
N ASP A 227 -10.56 5.54 -63.81
CA ASP A 227 -9.42 4.65 -63.98
C ASP A 227 -8.11 5.46 -63.77
N GLU A 228 -6.98 4.76 -63.76
CA GLU A 228 -5.58 5.22 -63.77
C GLU A 228 -4.89 5.60 -62.45
N THR A 229 -3.99 4.67 -62.06
CA THR A 229 -2.57 4.86 -61.74
C THR A 229 -2.09 6.23 -61.25
N GLU A 230 -1.52 6.29 -60.05
CA GLU A 230 -0.09 6.60 -59.80
C GLU A 230 0.20 6.74 -58.30
N ASP A 231 1.41 6.33 -57.96
CA ASP A 231 2.31 6.85 -56.93
C ASP A 231 1.95 6.83 -55.44
N ILE A 232 2.83 6.09 -54.74
CA ILE A 232 3.11 6.12 -53.31
C ILE A 232 3.54 7.54 -52.91
N PRO A 233 2.86 8.17 -51.93
CA PRO A 233 3.42 9.33 -51.25
C PRO A 233 3.88 8.97 -49.83
N ASP A 234 5.01 9.59 -49.50
CA ASP A 234 5.71 9.68 -48.24
C ASP A 234 4.87 9.96 -46.99
N GLU A 235 5.45 9.49 -45.88
CA GLU A 235 5.33 9.95 -44.49
C GLU A 235 4.37 11.12 -44.22
N LYS A 236 3.28 10.82 -43.49
CA LYS A 236 2.50 11.81 -42.77
C LYS A 236 3.02 11.95 -41.33
N PRO A 237 3.19 13.18 -40.80
CA PRO A 237 3.83 13.43 -39.52
C PRO A 237 2.89 13.17 -38.34
N ALA A 238 3.51 12.86 -37.21
CA ALA A 238 2.88 12.61 -35.91
C ALA A 238 1.83 13.68 -35.54
N GLU A 239 0.63 13.19 -35.28
CA GLU A 239 -0.53 13.94 -34.81
C GLU A 239 -0.24 14.48 -33.40
N LYS A 240 -0.31 15.82 -33.24
CA LYS A 240 -0.16 16.50 -31.95
C LYS A 240 -1.32 16.11 -31.03
N ILE A 241 -1.00 15.34 -30.01
CA ILE A 241 -1.87 15.08 -28.86
C ILE A 241 -2.10 16.43 -28.14
N PRO A 242 -3.35 16.82 -27.85
CA PRO A 242 -3.65 18.07 -27.17
C PRO A 242 -3.06 18.08 -25.76
N GLU A 243 -2.19 19.06 -25.49
CA GLU A 243 -1.69 19.39 -24.16
C GLU A 243 -2.88 19.69 -23.23
N LYS A 244 -3.27 18.71 -22.41
CA LYS A 244 -4.06 18.96 -21.22
C LYS A 244 -3.19 19.80 -20.29
N SER A 245 -3.54 21.06 -20.14
CA SER A 245 -2.95 21.99 -19.18
C SER A 245 -3.18 21.47 -17.76
N PHE A 246 -2.27 20.62 -17.29
CA PHE A 246 -2.16 20.31 -15.87
C PHE A 246 -1.72 21.57 -15.15
N PHE A 247 -2.57 22.02 -14.24
CA PHE A 247 -2.38 23.18 -13.39
C PHE A 247 -1.16 22.93 -12.47
N THR A 248 0.05 23.18 -12.96
CA THR A 248 1.29 23.15 -12.17
C THR A 248 1.38 24.42 -11.32
N GLY A 249 0.48 24.54 -10.35
CA GLY A 249 0.74 25.42 -9.22
C GLY A 249 1.95 24.87 -8.48
N LYS A 250 3.10 25.54 -8.58
CA LYS A 250 4.26 25.30 -7.69
C LYS A 250 3.80 25.59 -6.26
N GLN A 251 3.26 24.60 -5.57
CA GLN A 251 3.17 24.65 -4.11
C GLN A 251 4.58 24.42 -3.58
N THR A 252 5.31 25.51 -3.36
CA THR A 252 6.49 25.49 -2.52
C THR A 252 5.97 25.29 -1.10
N ILE A 253 6.16 24.09 -0.53
CA ILE A 253 5.91 23.86 0.89
C ILE A 253 7.01 24.64 1.63
N GLU A 254 6.66 25.83 2.08
CA GLU A 254 7.53 26.66 2.90
C GLU A 254 7.52 26.06 4.31
N PHE A 255 8.60 25.36 4.66
CA PHE A 255 8.84 24.92 6.04
C PHE A 255 9.30 26.14 6.82
N ASP A 256 8.40 26.76 7.56
CA ASP A 256 8.77 27.86 8.44
C ASP A 256 9.70 27.31 9.53
N LYS A 257 10.96 27.76 9.52
CA LYS A 257 11.95 27.42 10.54
C LYS A 257 11.58 28.02 11.90
N ALA A 258 10.67 28.99 11.95
CA ALA A 258 10.29 29.69 13.18
C ALA A 258 9.44 28.85 14.14
N ASP A 259 8.71 27.85 13.65
CA ASP A 259 7.74 27.09 14.47
C ASP A 259 8.32 25.87 15.19
N ILE A 260 9.59 25.55 14.94
CA ILE A 260 10.32 24.55 15.72
C ILE A 260 11.57 25.20 16.30
N LYS A 261 11.38 26.07 17.30
CA LYS A 261 12.40 26.25 18.34
C LYS A 261 12.56 24.89 19.03
N THR A 262 13.44 24.07 18.47
CA THR A 262 13.97 22.90 19.15
C THR A 262 14.65 23.43 20.41
N GLY A 263 14.04 23.20 21.57
CA GLY A 263 14.64 23.43 22.88
C GLY A 263 15.76 22.42 23.15
N PHE A 264 16.65 22.23 22.17
CA PHE A 264 17.72 21.27 22.22
C PHE A 264 19.02 21.96 21.80
N GLU A 265 19.92 22.14 22.76
CA GLU A 265 21.31 22.48 22.47
C GLU A 265 22.11 21.19 22.25
N LYS A 266 23.18 21.31 21.47
CA LYS A 266 24.18 20.26 21.35
C LYS A 266 25.30 20.58 22.32
N ASP A 267 25.69 19.60 23.15
CA ASP A 267 26.88 19.75 23.99
C ASP A 267 28.16 19.77 23.15
N GLU A 268 29.29 20.01 23.80
CA GLU A 268 30.63 20.00 23.17
C GLU A 268 30.97 18.65 22.50
N GLU A 269 30.24 17.59 22.82
CA GLU A 269 30.36 16.26 22.22
C GLU A 269 29.28 15.97 21.16
N ASN A 270 28.53 16.99 20.75
CA ASN A 270 27.50 16.94 19.70
C ASN A 270 26.27 16.06 20.07
N ARG A 271 26.04 15.81 21.37
CA ARG A 271 24.86 15.09 21.89
C ARG A 271 23.71 16.07 22.09
N ILE A 272 22.50 15.62 21.77
CA ILE A 272 21.28 16.45 21.85
C ILE A 272 20.78 16.41 23.30
N ILE A 273 20.81 17.55 24.00
CA ILE A 273 20.32 17.69 25.38
C ILE A 273 19.15 18.70 25.43
N PRO A 274 18.09 18.41 26.20
CA PRO A 274 16.97 19.33 26.37
C PRO A 274 17.41 20.56 27.19
N VAL A 275 17.17 21.75 26.65
CA VAL A 275 17.40 23.03 27.35
C VAL A 275 16.26 23.22 28.35
N SER A 276 16.62 23.33 29.64
CA SER A 276 15.67 23.62 30.73
C SER A 276 15.27 25.08 30.78
#